data_AF-A0A957EJ98-F1
#
_entry.id   AF-A0A957EJ98-F1
#
_cell.length_a   1.000
_cell.length_b   1.000
_cell.length_c   1.000
_cell.angle_alpha   90.00
_cell.angle_beta   90.00
_cell.angle_gamma   90.00
#
_symmetry.space_group_name_H-M   'P 1'
#
loop_
_entity.id
_entity.type
_entity.pdbx_description
1 polymer ?
#
loop_
_entity_poly.entity_id
_entity_poly.type
_entity_poly.pdbx_seq_one_letter_code
_entity_poly.pdbx_strand_id
1 'polypeptide(L)' 'MNVHCPYCHHSFSLTREYLAYALEQADEKKQKYHAVECINCRKTIKVSIKQMRRFAPAVEQAEEAE' A
#
# COMPACT_ATOMS: atom_id res chain seq x y z
N MET A 1 -0.45 -7.05 1.41
CA MET A 1 -0.75 -6.03 2.43
C MET A 1 -2.26 -5.93 2.62
N ASN A 2 -2.80 -6.04 3.83
CA ASN A 2 -4.24 -5.90 4.04
C ASN A 2 -4.60 -4.44 4.30
N VAL A 3 -5.53 -3.90 3.52
CA VAL A 3 -6.06 -2.54 3.64
C VAL A 3 -7.51 -2.63 4.08
N HIS A 4 -7.82 -1.93 5.17
CA HIS A 4 -9.18 -1.80 5.66
C HIS A 4 -9.80 -0.50 5.14
N CYS A 5 -10.95 -0.59 4.49
CA CYS A 5 -11.68 0.60 4.04
C CYS A 5 -12.39 1.26 5.23
N PRO A 6 -12.10 2.53 5.58
CA PRO A 6 -12.79 3.22 6.66
C PRO A 6 -14.24 3.59 6.32
N TYR A 7 -14.65 3.46 5.05
CA TYR A 7 -16.00 3.82 4.60
C TYR A 7 -16.96 2.64 4.62
N CYS A 8 -16.57 1.50 4.05
CA CYS A 8 -17.43 0.32 3.93
C CYS A 8 -16.99 -0.85 4.83
N HIS A 9 -15.92 -0.67 5.60
CA HIS A 9 -15.36 -1.67 6.51
C HIS A 9 -14.92 -2.97 5.82
N HIS A 10 -14.83 -2.94 4.49
CA HIS A 10 -14.32 -4.06 3.72
C HIS A 10 -12.79 -4.11 3.84
N SER A 11 -12.28 -5.30 4.15
CA SER A 11 -10.85 -5.58 4.18
C SER A 11 -10.46 -6.26 2.88
N PHE A 12 -9.49 -5.71 2.17
CA PHE A 12 -8.97 -6.30 0.95
C PHE A 12 -7.45 -6.34 0.97
N SER A 13 -6.89 -7.36 0.32
CA SER A 13 -5.45 -7.57 0.24
C SER A 13 -4.94 -6.96 -1.05
N LEU A 14 -3.97 -6.03 -0.95
CA LEU A 14 -3.19 -5.58 -2.09
C LEU A 14 -2.15 -6.64 -2.45
N THR A 15 -2.17 -7.05 -3.72
CA THR A 15 -1.20 -7.97 -4.33
C THR A 15 0.15 -7.30 -4.48
N ARG A 16 1.22 -8.11 -4.61
CA ARG A 16 2.58 -7.61 -4.81
C ARG A 16 2.71 -6.77 -6.07
N GLU A 17 2.09 -7.20 -7.16
CA GLU A 17 2.09 -6.48 -8.45
C GLU A 17 1.49 -5.09 -8.31
N TYR A 18 0.35 -4.98 -7.61
CA TYR A 18 -0.27 -3.69 -7.34
C TYR A 18 0.62 -2.80 -6.46
N LEU A 19 1.27 -3.37 -5.44
CA LEU A 19 2.20 -2.62 -4.59
C LEU A 19 3.40 -2.10 -5.38
N ALA A 20 4.01 -2.90 -6.26
CA ALA A 20 5.14 -2.47 -7.09
C ALA A 20 4.74 -1.28 -7.98
N TYR A 21 3.64 -1.43 -8.72
CA TYR A 21 3.10 -0.36 -9.57
C TYR A 21 2.73 0.91 -8.78
N ALA A 22 2.12 0.74 -7.60
CA ALA A 22 1.77 1.85 -6.73
C ALA A 22 2.99 2.59 -6.18
N LEU A 23 4.06 1.85 -5.86
CA LEU A 23 5.33 2.41 -5.38
C LEU A 23 6.05 3.17 -6.50
N GLU A 24 6.13 2.63 -7.72
CA GLU A 24 6.74 3.28 -8.88
C GLU A 24 6.05 4.62 -9.18
N GLN A 25 4.72 4.63 -9.27
CA GLN A 25 3.97 5.87 -9.51
C GLN A 25 4.11 6.89 -8.38
N ALA A 26 4.23 6.43 -7.14
CA ALA A 26 4.39 7.32 -6.00
C ALA A 26 5.79 7.93 -5.91
N ASP A 27 6.81 7.17 -6.30
CA ASP A 27 8.20 7.62 -6.37
C ASP A 27 8.35 8.69 -7.45
N GLU A 28 7.78 8.44 -8.65
CA GLU A 28 7.80 9.38 -9.77
C GLU A 28 7.15 10.72 -9.42
N LYS A 29 6.05 10.69 -8.67
CA LYS A 29 5.32 11.88 -8.22
C LYS A 29 5.83 12.44 -6.88
N LYS A 30 6.86 11.84 -6.27
CA LYS A 30 7.38 12.14 -4.91
C LYS A 30 6.27 12.26 -3.85
N GLN A 31 5.21 11.46 -3.97
CA GLN A 31 4.07 11.53 -3.07
C GLN A 31 4.29 10.70 -1.81
N LYS A 32 3.89 11.25 -0.66
CA LYS A 32 3.96 10.55 0.63
C LYS A 32 2.87 9.49 0.80
N TYR A 33 1.82 9.56 -0.02
CA TYR A 33 0.64 8.69 0.04
C TYR A 33 0.24 8.25 -1.36
N HIS A 34 -0.18 7.00 -1.51
CA HIS A 34 -0.83 6.49 -2.71
C HIS A 34 -2.34 6.41 -2.46
N ALA A 35 -3.10 6.81 -3.48
CA ALA A 35 -4.55 6.73 -3.47
C ALA A 35 -4.99 5.36 -4.01
N VAL A 36 -5.57 4.52 -3.16
CA VAL A 36 -6.08 3.19 -3.51
C VAL A 36 -7.59 3.23 -3.56
N GLU A 37 -8.19 2.68 -4.60
CA GLU A 37 -9.65 2.55 -4.68
C GLU A 37 -10.10 1.24 -4.04
N CYS A 38 -11.12 1.32 -3.18
CA CYS A 38 -11.72 0.12 -2.59
C CYS A 38 -12.50 -0.68 -3.64
N ILE A 39 -12.24 -1.98 -3.75
CA ILE A 39 -12.96 -2.86 -4.70
C ILE A 39 -14.47 -2.94 -4.44
N ASN A 40 -14.91 -2.70 -3.20
CA ASN A 40 -16.31 -2.77 -2.81
C ASN A 40 -17.06 -1.45 -3.03
N CYS A 41 -16.62 -0.36 -2.38
CA CYS A 41 -17.34 0.92 -2.42
C CYS A 41 -16.74 1.96 -3.39
N ARG A 42 -15.62 1.64 -4.05
CA ARG A 42 -14.84 2.53 -4.94
C ARG A 42 -14.42 3.86 -4.32
N LYS A 43 -14.45 3.97 -2.99
CA LYS A 43 -13.91 5.13 -2.28
C LYS A 43 -12.39 5.10 -2.33
N THR A 44 -11.80 6.27 -2.53
CA THR A 44 -10.35 6.46 -2.49
C THR A 44 -9.85 6.49 -1.06
N ILE A 45 -8.92 5.60 -0.74
CA ILE A 45 -8.26 5.47 0.55
C ILE A 45 -6.81 5.90 0.37
N LYS A 46 -6.31 6.76 1.27
CA LYS A 46 -4.90 7.17 1.25
C LYS A 46 -4.09 6.16 2.04
N VAL A 47 -3.15 5.52 1.37
CA VAL A 47 -2.24 4.54 1.95
C VAL A 47 -0.83 5.12 1.92
N SER A 48 -0.13 5.11 3.05
CA SER A 48 1.22 5.67 3.15
C SER A 48 2.23 4.83 2.38
N ILE A 49 3.06 5.47 1.53
CA ILE A 49 4.12 4.77 0.77
C ILE A 49 5.07 4.03 1.69
N LYS A 50 5.41 4.63 2.84
CA LYS A 50 6.26 4.02 3.87
C LYS A 50 5.69 2.67 4.36
N GLN A 51 4.37 2.57 4.50
CA GLN A 51 3.72 1.32 4.90
C GLN A 51 3.73 0.31 3.74
N MET A 52 3.43 0.77 2.52
CA MET A 52 3.49 -0.10 1.34
C MET A 52 4.90 -0.65 1.09
N ARG A 53 5.96 0.14 1.26
CA ARG A 53 7.35 -0.32 1.17
C ARG A 53 7.69 -1.40 2.21
N ARG A 54 7.11 -1.33 3.41
CA ARG A 54 7.32 -2.31 4.48
C ARG A 54 6.64 -3.65 4.22
N PHE A 55 5.51 -3.64 3.49
CA PHE A 55 4.74 -4.85 3.15
C PHE A 55 4.98 -5.36 1.73
N ALA A 56 5.47 -4.53 0.83
CA ALA A 56 6.13 -5.01 -0.38
C ALA A 56 7.29 -5.89 0.07
N PRO A 57 7.55 -7.02 -0.60
CA PRO A 57 8.71 -7.83 -0.27
C PRO A 57 9.93 -6.93 -0.28
N ALA A 58 10.50 -6.72 0.90
CA ALA A 58 11.82 -6.16 1.03
C ALA A 58 12.72 -7.09 0.22
N VAL A 59 13.30 -6.56 -0.85
CA VAL A 59 14.69 -6.90 -1.11
C VAL A 59 15.41 -6.39 0.14
N GLU A 60 15.76 -7.32 1.03
CA GLU A 60 16.65 -7.16 2.19
C GLU A 60 16.62 -5.83 2.96
N GLN A 61 15.88 -5.81 4.06
CA GLN A 61 16.33 -5.23 5.34
C GLN A 61 15.85 -6.27 6.37
N ALA A 62 16.64 -7.28 6.75
CA ALA A 62 17.81 -7.22 7.63
C ALA A 62 17.55 -6.33 8.86
N GLU A 63 17.83 -6.88 10.05
CA GLU A 63 17.52 -6.42 11.42
C GLU A 63 16.11 -6.86 11.87
N GLU A 64 15.94 -8.01 12.54
CA GLU A 64 16.74 -8.53 13.66
C GLU A 64 17.00 -7.40 14.67
N ALA A 65 16.00 -7.16 15.51
CA ALA A 65 16.18 -6.52 16.80
C ALA A 65 15.53 -7.44 17.84
N GLU A 66 16.26 -8.50 18.19
CA GLU A 66 16.20 -9.14 19.51
C GLU A 66 17.62 -9.16 20.09
#